data_AF-A0A7X7L114-F1
#
_entry.id   AF-A0A7X7L114-F1
#
_cell.length_a   1.000
_cell.length_b   1.000
_cell.length_c   1.000
_cell.angle_alpha   90.00
_cell.angle_beta   90.00
_cell.angle_gamma   90.00
#
_symmetry.space_group_name_H-M   'P 1'
#
loop_
_entity.id
_entity.type
_entity.pdbx_description
1 polymer ?
#
loop_
_entity_poly.entity_id
_entity_poly.type
_entity_poly.pdbx_seq_one_letter_code
_entity_poly.pdbx_strand_id
1 'polypeptide(L)' 'MATTNLKVNDRVKRVGVERSYGLIKEVREEIIGTSGDTKDKGILVKVQWDNGTISYFSPESLQLIEGGGS' A
#
# COMPACT_ATOMS: atom_id res chain seq x y z
N MET A 1 -0.26 -11.13 -12.96
CA MET A 1 0.30 -10.21 -11.95
C MET A 1 -0.88 -9.62 -11.23
N ALA A 2 -1.06 -9.93 -9.93
CA ALA A 2 -2.22 -9.47 -9.19
C ALA A 2 -2.12 -7.95 -9.03
N THR A 3 -2.94 -7.22 -9.78
CA THR A 3 -3.21 -5.82 -9.55
C THR A 3 -3.89 -5.73 -8.18
N THR A 4 -3.10 -5.53 -7.13
CA THR A 4 -3.61 -5.39 -5.76
C THR A 4 -4.47 -4.14 -5.72
N ASN A 5 -5.78 -4.30 -5.87
CA ASN A 5 -6.75 -3.23 -5.83
C ASN A 5 -6.94 -2.78 -4.39
N LEU A 6 -5.92 -2.13 -3.85
CA LEU A 6 -5.87 -1.64 -2.48
C LEU A 6 -6.79 -0.43 -2.33
N LYS A 7 -7.67 -0.47 -1.33
CA LYS A 7 -8.64 0.58 -1.03
C LYS A 7 -8.44 1.15 0.36
N VAL A 8 -8.95 2.36 0.55
CA VAL A 8 -8.99 2.96 1.90
C VAL A 8 -9.83 2.09 2.82
N ASN A 9 -9.35 1.91 4.05
CA ASN A 9 -9.82 1.00 5.10
C ASN A 9 -9.55 -0.49 4.88
N ASP A 10 -8.85 -0.88 3.81
CA ASP A 10 -8.40 -2.26 3.69
C ASP A 10 -7.36 -2.59 4.77
N ARG A 11 -7.46 -3.80 5.30
CA ARG A 11 -6.50 -4.37 6.24
C ARG A 11 -5.33 -4.93 5.45
N VAL A 12 -4.13 -4.46 5.76
CA VAL A 12 -2.91 -4.88 5.08
C VAL A 12 -1.87 -5.34 6.08
N LYS A 13 -0.94 -6.17 5.61
CA LYS A 13 0.34 -6.41 6.27
C LYS A 13 1.49 -6.04 5.36
N ARG A 14 2.65 -5.77 5.95
CA ARG A 14 3.88 -5.58 5.17
C ARG A 14 4.39 -6.93 4.65
N VAL A 15 4.77 -6.97 3.38
CA VAL A 15 5.38 -8.17 2.77
C VAL A 15 6.72 -8.45 3.46
N GLY A 16 6.96 -9.70 3.84
CA GLY A 16 8.21 -10.15 4.45
C GLY A 16 8.42 -9.76 5.92
N VAL A 17 7.45 -9.11 6.57
CA VAL A 17 7.52 -8.79 8.01
C VAL A 17 6.38 -9.47 8.75
N GLU A 18 6.74 -10.29 9.74
CA GLU A 18 5.77 -10.95 10.59
C GLU A 18 5.05 -9.95 11.51
N ARG A 19 3.75 -10.17 11.75
CA ARG A 19 2.90 -9.44 12.71
C ARG A 19 2.80 -7.92 12.52
N SER A 20 3.12 -7.40 11.34
CA SER A 20 2.93 -5.97 11.02
C SER A 20 1.60 -5.77 10.31
N TYR A 21 0.57 -5.37 11.05
CA TYR A 21 -0.78 -5.13 10.52
C TYR A 21 -1.17 -3.66 10.62
N GLY A 22 -1.84 -3.17 9.58
CA GLY A 22 -2.28 -1.79 9.48
C GLY A 22 -3.49 -1.64 8.58
N LEU A 23 -4.06 -0.44 8.59
CA LEU A 23 -5.18 -0.05 7.74
C LEU A 23 -4.72 0.99 6.74
N ILE A 24 -5.16 0.84 5.49
CA ILE A 24 -4.95 1.87 4.49
C ILE A 24 -5.80 3.09 4.84
N LYS A 25 -5.18 4.26 4.87
CA LYS A 25 -5.85 5.54 5.11
C LYS A 25 -5.96 6.39 3.86
N GLU A 26 -5.05 6.21 2.91
CA GLU A 26 -5.02 6.98 1.67
C GLU A 26 -4.32 6.16 0.58
N VAL A 27 -4.82 6.26 -0.65
CA VAL A 27 -4.16 5.74 -1.85
C VAL A 27 -4.11 6.90 -2.84
N ARG A 28 -2.91 7.27 -3.29
CA ARG A 28 -2.72 8.34 -4.25
C ARG A 28 -1.70 7.96 -5.31
N GLU A 29 -1.83 8.53 -6.50
CA GLU A 29 -0.81 8.45 -7.54
C GLU A 29 0.19 9.58 -7.35
N GLU A 30 1.48 9.24 -7.31
CA GLU A 30 2.58 10.20 -7.19
C GLU A 30 3.53 10.05 -8.38
N ILE A 31 4.03 11.18 -8.90
CA ILE A 31 4.99 11.20 -10.00
C ILE A 31 6.37 11.04 -9.38
N ILE A 32 6.99 9.86 -9.54
CA ILE A 32 8.23 9.49 -8.84
C ILE A 32 9.48 9.87 -9.66
N GLY A 33 9.32 10.14 -10.96
CA GLY A 33 10.43 10.53 -11.83
C GLY A 33 10.03 11.55 -12.90
N THR A 34 10.89 12.56 -13.07
CA THR A 34 10.88 13.42 -14.27
C THR A 34 12.22 13.20 -14.98
N SER A 35 12.34 12.11 -15.72
CA SER A 35 13.53 11.84 -16.53
C SER A 35 13.13 11.78 -18.01
N GLY A 36 13.54 12.81 -18.76
CA GLY A 36 13.53 12.85 -20.22
C GLY A 36 12.15 12.93 -20.85
N ASP A 37 11.41 11.84 -20.90
CA ASP A 37 10.16 11.72 -21.68
C ASP A 37 9.14 10.73 -21.07
N THR A 38 9.42 10.16 -19.88
CA THR A 38 8.53 9.22 -19.20
C THR A 38 8.19 9.73 -17.80
N LYS A 39 6.92 10.09 -17.59
CA LYS A 39 6.36 10.36 -16.26
C LYS A 39 6.09 9.01 -15.61
N ASP A 40 7.05 8.52 -14.84
CA ASP A 40 6.85 7.30 -14.05
C ASP A 40 5.88 7.64 -12.91
N LYS A 41 4.62 7.20 -13.07
CA LYS A 41 3.59 7.33 -12.05
C LYS A 41 3.64 6.08 -11.19
N GLY A 42 3.91 6.23 -9.90
CA GLY A 42 3.73 5.15 -8.96
C GLY A 42 2.61 5.43 -7.98
N ILE A 43 2.06 4.36 -7.44
CA ILE A 43 0.99 4.45 -6.44
C ILE A 43 1.64 4.49 -5.07
N LEU A 44 1.28 5.49 -4.27
CA LEU A 44 1.68 5.63 -2.88
C LEU A 44 0.49 5.36 -1.97
N VAL A 45 0.69 4.44 -1.03
CA VAL A 45 -0.34 3.98 -0.09
C VAL A 45 0.06 4.41 1.32
N LYS A 46 -0.79 5.21 1.96
CA LYS A 46 -0.65 5.57 3.37
C LYS A 46 -1.28 4.50 4.24
N VAL A 47 -0.50 3.90 5.12
CA VAL A 47 -0.95 2.88 6.06
C VAL A 47 -0.79 3.42 7.48
N GLN A 48 -1.84 3.26 8.29
CA GLN A 48 -1.78 3.44 9.74
C GLN A 48 -1.67 2.06 10.39
N TRP A 49 -0.54 1.79 11.01
CA TRP A 49 -0.26 0.56 11.73
C TRP A 49 -1.00 0.52 13.07
N ASP A 50 -1.23 -0.69 13.60
CA ASP A 50 -1.91 -0.87 14.89
C ASP A 50 -1.19 -0.22 16.07
N ASN A 51 0.13 -0.06 15.97
CA ASN A 51 0.93 0.65 16.97
C ASN A 51 0.75 2.19 16.91
N GLY A 52 -0.13 2.69 16.04
CA GLY A 52 -0.38 4.11 15.81
C GLY A 52 0.59 4.79 14.83
N THR A 53 1.60 4.07 14.33
CA THR A 53 2.57 4.62 13.38
C THR A 53 1.93 4.80 12.01
N ILE A 54 2.25 5.89 11.32
CA ILE A 54 1.85 6.11 9.92
C ILE A 54 3.07 5.91 9.02
N SER A 55 2.88 5.24 7.89
CA SER A 55 3.93 5.01 6.92
C SER A 55 3.38 4.99 5.50
N TYR A 56 4.24 5.25 4.53
CA TYR A 56 3.89 5.28 3.11
C TYR A 56 4.64 4.17 2.39
N PHE A 57 3.93 3.40 1.57
CA PHE A 57 4.48 2.26 0.86
C PHE A 57 3.94 2.18 -0.56
N SER A 58 4.71 1.57 -1.45
CA SER A 58 4.22 1.10 -2.73
C SER A 58 3.25 -0.08 -2.52
N PRO A 59 2.22 -0.25 -3.37
CA PRO A 59 1.24 -1.33 -3.22
C PRO A 59 1.87 -2.73 -3.25
N GLU A 60 2.97 -2.91 -3.97
CA GLU A 60 3.72 -4.17 -4.03
C GLU A 60 4.38 -4.58 -2.70
N SER A 61 4.64 -3.62 -1.81
CA SER A 61 5.21 -3.87 -0.48
C SER A 61 4.14 -4.23 0.56
N LEU A 62 2.86 -4.22 0.18
CA LEU A 62 1.73 -4.50 1.04
C LEU A 62 0.98 -5.73 0.55
N GLN A 63 0.56 -6.57 1.49
CA GLN A 63 -0.30 -7.71 1.23
C GLN A 63 -1.64 -7.47 1.90
N LEU A 64 -2.72 -7.54 1.12
CA LEU A 64 -4.09 -7.48 1.62
C LEU A 64 -4.32 -8.68 2.55
N ILE A 65 -4.89 -8.41 3.73
CA ILE A 65 -5.40 -9.43 4.62
C ILE A 65 -6.87 -9.60 4.26
N GLU A 66 -7.15 -10.52 3.35
CA GLU A 66 -8.53 -10.97 3.14
C GLU A 66 -8.98 -11.66 4.43
N GLY A 67 -9.78 -10.96 5.22
CA GLY A 67 -10.62 -11.58 6.23
C GLY A 67 -11.71 -12.38 5.51
N GLY A 68 -11.44 -13.65 5.24
CA GLY A 68 -12.40 -14.70 4.88
C GLY A 68 -13.64 -14.27 4.10
N GLY A 69 -13.50 -14.09 2.79
CA GLY A 69 -14.64 -13.99 1.86
C GLY A 69 -14.80 -15.30 1.11
N SER A 70 -15.52 -16.26 1.68
CA SER A 70 -16.16 -17.38 0.99
C SER A 70 -17.49 -17.66 1.65
#